data_AF-A0A8P0SWI9-F1
#
_entry.id   AF-A0A8P0SWI9-F1
#
_cell.length_a   1.000
_cell.length_b   1.000
_cell.length_c   1.000
_cell.angle_alpha   90.00
_cell.angle_beta   90.00
_cell.angle_gamma   90.00
#
_symmetry.space_group_name_H-M   'P 1'
#
loop_
_entity.id
_entity.type
_entity.pdbx_description
1 polymer ?
#
loop_
_entity_poly.entity_id
_entity_poly.type
_entity_poly.pdbx_seq_one_letter_code
_entity_poly.pdbx_strand_id
1 'polypeptide(L)'
;MLKIHPLKKYPVDLYYLVDVSASMHNNIEKLNSVGNDLSRKMAYFSRDFRLGFGSYVDKTVSPYISIHPERIHNQCSDYNLDCMPPHGYIHVLSLTENITEFEKAVHRQKISGNIDTPEGGFDAMLQAAVCESHIGWRKEAKRLLLVMTDQTSHLALDSKLAGIVVPNDGNCHLKNNIYVRSTSMEHPSLGQLSEKLIDNNINVIFAVQGKQFHWYKDLLPLLPGTIAGEIESKAANLNNLVIDAYQKLISEVKVQVENQVKGVYFNITAICPDGTRKPGTDGCGNVTSNDEVLFNVTVTMKKCDVTGGKSYAIIKPIGFNETTKIHIHRNCSCQCDDGRGSKRKCVDEIFLDAKCFQCNENKCHFDEAQFPSETCKSHKDQPVCSGRGVCVCGKCLCHKVKFGKVYGKYCEKDDFSCPYHHGNLCAGHGECEAGRCQCFSGWEGDRCQCPSASAQHCVNPKGQVCSGRGTCVCGRCECTDPGSIGRFCEHCPTCHTACSENWNCVQCLRPHNLSQAILDRCKTSCALMEQHYMEQTSECFSSPSYLRIFFIIFIVTFLIGLLKVLIIRQVILQWNSNKIKSSADYRVSASKKKDKLILQSVCTRAVTYRREKPEEIKMDISKLNAHETFRCNF
;
A
#
# COMPACT_ATOMS: atom_id res chain seq x y z
N MET A 1 17.71 -0.90 -26.86
CA MET A 1 18.30 -0.65 -25.52
C MET A 1 18.00 0.78 -25.15
N LEU A 2 17.30 1.01 -24.04
CA LEU A 2 16.99 2.34 -23.52
C LEU A 2 18.12 2.79 -22.60
N LYS A 3 18.49 4.06 -22.65
CA LYS A 3 19.56 4.66 -21.84
C LYS A 3 18.98 5.78 -21.00
N ILE A 4 19.28 5.80 -19.72
CA ILE A 4 18.87 6.87 -18.81
C ILE A 4 20.10 7.42 -18.12
N HIS A 5 20.28 8.73 -18.21
CA HIS A 5 21.40 9.46 -17.62
C HIS A 5 20.87 10.53 -16.65
N PRO A 6 21.10 10.40 -15.34
CA PRO A 6 20.70 11.42 -14.36
C PRO A 6 21.51 12.71 -14.53
N LEU A 7 20.82 13.85 -14.53
CA LEU A 7 21.49 15.15 -14.61
C LEU A 7 22.03 15.59 -13.24
N LYS A 8 23.19 16.24 -13.24
CA LYS A 8 23.87 16.72 -12.02
C LYS A 8 23.07 17.77 -11.23
N LYS A 9 22.30 18.61 -11.92
CA LYS A 9 21.46 19.64 -11.31
C LYS A 9 20.11 19.68 -12.05
N TYR A 10 19.09 19.12 -11.43
CA TYR A 10 17.72 19.10 -11.96
C TYR A 10 16.89 20.21 -11.29
N PRO A 11 15.95 20.87 -11.97
CA PRO A 11 15.02 21.80 -11.31
C PRO A 11 14.21 21.08 -10.23
N VAL A 12 13.93 21.73 -9.11
CA VAL A 12 13.21 21.10 -7.98
C VAL A 12 12.08 22.01 -7.52
N ASP A 13 10.90 21.42 -7.38
CA ASP A 13 9.75 22.04 -6.75
C ASP A 13 9.50 21.33 -5.42
N LEU A 14 9.51 22.07 -4.31
CA LEU A 14 9.23 21.54 -2.97
C LEU A 14 8.01 22.23 -2.39
N TYR A 15 6.94 21.46 -2.21
CA TYR A 15 5.71 21.94 -1.58
C TYR A 15 5.60 21.43 -0.15
N TYR A 16 5.56 22.36 0.81
CA TYR A 16 5.34 22.07 2.22
C TYR A 16 3.84 21.87 2.47
N LEU A 17 3.47 20.66 2.90
CA LEU A 17 2.13 20.33 3.32
C LEU A 17 2.15 20.05 4.83
N VAL A 18 1.69 21.00 5.62
CA VAL A 18 1.93 21.02 7.06
C VAL A 18 0.63 20.87 7.83
N ASP A 19 0.63 19.90 8.74
CA ASP A 19 -0.36 19.77 9.79
C ASP A 19 -0.29 20.98 10.72
N VAL A 20 -1.40 21.72 10.82
CA VAL A 20 -1.52 22.90 11.68
C VAL A 20 -2.41 22.68 12.90
N SER A 21 -2.63 21.43 13.30
CA SER A 21 -3.23 21.08 14.57
C SER A 21 -2.45 21.69 15.75
N ALA A 22 -3.10 21.77 16.92
CA ALA A 22 -2.53 22.43 18.08
C ALA A 22 -1.22 21.78 18.59
N SER A 23 -1.05 20.47 18.38
CA SER A 23 0.18 19.74 18.76
C SER A 23 1.40 20.18 17.94
N MET A 24 1.19 20.66 16.72
CA MET A 24 2.24 21.10 15.80
C MET A 24 2.76 22.52 16.07
N HIS A 25 2.25 23.23 17.09
CA HIS A 25 2.60 24.62 17.42
C HIS A 25 4.12 24.88 17.42
N ASN A 26 4.86 24.09 18.18
CA ASN A 26 6.32 24.24 18.32
C ASN A 26 7.07 24.03 17.00
N ASN A 27 6.56 23.17 16.12
CA ASN A 27 7.16 22.84 14.84
C ASN A 27 6.93 23.98 13.84
N ILE A 28 5.73 24.58 13.84
CA ILE A 28 5.37 25.71 12.99
C ILE A 28 6.21 26.95 13.33
N GLU A 29 6.40 27.27 14.62
CA GLU A 29 7.24 28.40 15.03
C GLU A 29 8.66 28.30 14.47
N LYS A 30 9.21 27.08 14.48
CA LYS A 30 10.59 26.82 14.03
C LYS A 30 10.71 26.75 12.51
N LEU A 31 9.63 26.42 11.81
CA LEU A 31 9.58 26.22 10.36
C LEU A 31 10.08 27.44 9.58
N ASN A 32 9.83 28.66 10.08
CA ASN A 32 10.35 29.90 9.49
C ASN A 32 11.86 29.87 9.30
N SER A 33 12.60 29.51 10.37
CA SER A 33 14.07 29.45 10.31
C SER A 33 14.58 28.26 9.50
N VAL A 34 13.86 27.14 9.55
CA VAL A 34 14.23 25.88 8.91
C VAL A 34 14.06 25.98 7.39
N GLY A 35 12.99 26.62 6.91
CA GLY A 35 12.74 26.82 5.48
C GLY A 35 13.80 27.66 4.77
N ASN A 36 14.29 28.74 5.40
CA ASN A 36 15.38 29.55 4.83
C ASN A 36 16.69 28.76 4.73
N ASP A 37 17.06 28.03 5.80
CA ASP A 37 18.25 27.17 5.79
C ASP A 37 18.14 26.04 4.75
N LEU A 38 16.95 25.44 4.59
CA LEU A 38 16.75 24.43 3.55
C LEU A 38 16.95 25.03 2.17
N SER A 39 16.34 26.19 1.88
CA SER A 39 16.49 26.84 0.58
C SER A 39 17.95 27.13 0.22
N ARG A 40 18.76 27.56 1.20
CA ARG A 40 20.20 27.78 1.00
C ARG A 40 20.95 26.48 0.74
N LYS A 41 20.63 25.40 1.45
CA LYS A 41 21.24 24.09 1.23
C LYS A 41 20.84 23.48 -0.11
N MET A 42 19.59 23.63 -0.52
CA MET A 42 19.08 23.14 -1.80
C MET A 42 19.75 23.84 -3.00
N ALA A 43 20.23 25.08 -2.85
CA ALA A 43 21.01 25.78 -3.88
C ALA A 43 22.32 25.06 -4.27
N TYR A 44 22.86 24.21 -3.39
CA TYR A 44 24.00 23.37 -3.72
C TYR A 44 23.64 22.31 -4.77
N PHE A 45 22.45 21.71 -4.62
CA PHE A 45 21.97 20.56 -5.39
C PHE A 45 21.17 20.94 -6.64
N SER A 46 20.45 22.06 -6.60
CA SER A 46 19.70 22.59 -7.75
C SER A 46 19.98 24.08 -7.94
N ARG A 47 20.06 24.52 -9.20
CA ARG A 47 20.16 25.94 -9.54
C ARG A 47 18.79 26.61 -9.67
N ASP A 48 17.74 25.81 -9.66
CA ASP A 48 16.38 26.24 -9.98
C ASP A 48 15.42 25.54 -9.01
N PHE A 49 15.10 26.25 -7.93
CA PHE A 49 14.39 25.73 -6.78
C PHE A 49 13.17 26.60 -6.45
N ARG A 50 12.00 25.98 -6.32
CA ARG A 50 10.75 26.65 -5.93
C ARG A 50 10.16 26.06 -4.67
N LEU A 51 9.57 26.92 -3.85
CA LEU A 51 8.94 26.59 -2.59
C LEU A 51 7.45 26.96 -2.63
N GLY A 52 6.61 26.09 -2.09
CA GLY A 52 5.18 26.34 -1.89
C GLY A 52 4.74 25.89 -0.50
N PHE A 53 3.56 26.33 -0.07
CA PHE A 53 3.05 26.04 1.27
C PHE A 53 1.54 25.79 1.26
N GLY A 54 1.10 24.77 1.99
CA GLY A 54 -0.29 24.50 2.32
C GLY A 54 -0.43 23.96 3.73
N SER A 55 -1.60 24.20 4.32
CA SER A 55 -1.95 23.75 5.66
C SER A 55 -3.16 22.83 5.63
N TYR A 56 -3.22 21.91 6.58
CA TYR A 56 -4.37 21.05 6.80
C TYR A 56 -4.58 20.76 8.28
N VAL A 57 -5.82 20.40 8.62
CA VAL A 57 -6.20 19.81 9.90
C VAL A 57 -7.07 18.61 9.59
N ASP A 58 -8.40 18.80 9.54
CA ASP A 58 -9.33 17.73 9.23
C ASP A 58 -10.69 18.26 8.75
N LYS A 59 -11.58 17.36 8.35
CA LYS A 59 -12.92 17.66 7.87
C LYS A 59 -13.71 18.47 8.89
N THR A 60 -14.32 19.56 8.43
CA THR A 60 -15.03 20.52 9.30
C THR A 60 -16.45 20.09 9.67
N VAL A 61 -16.62 18.82 10.01
CA VAL A 61 -17.90 18.22 10.41
C VAL A 61 -17.73 17.37 11.66
N SER A 62 -18.81 17.20 12.42
CA SER A 62 -18.84 16.24 13.52
C SER A 62 -18.73 14.81 12.99
N PRO A 63 -17.95 13.91 13.62
CA PRO A 63 -17.33 14.05 14.95
C PRO A 63 -15.91 14.64 15.00
N TYR A 64 -15.29 14.97 13.86
CA TYR A 64 -13.89 15.45 13.80
C TYR A 64 -13.66 16.77 14.54
N ILE A 65 -14.66 17.66 14.51
CA ILE A 65 -14.62 18.95 15.19
C ILE A 65 -15.76 19.11 16.19
N SER A 66 -15.58 20.00 17.15
CA SER A 66 -16.69 20.44 18.00
C SER A 66 -17.59 21.41 17.23
N ILE A 67 -18.86 21.07 17.15
CA ILE A 67 -19.91 21.91 16.57
C ILE A 67 -20.58 22.82 17.61
N HIS A 68 -20.07 22.85 18.84
CA HIS A 68 -20.59 23.76 19.87
C HIS A 68 -20.38 25.21 19.40
N PRO A 69 -21.38 26.12 19.51
CA PRO A 69 -21.27 27.48 18.99
C PRO A 69 -20.05 28.26 19.47
N GLU A 70 -19.62 28.04 20.71
CA GLU A 70 -18.40 28.68 21.27
C GLU A 70 -17.10 28.13 20.69
N ARG A 71 -17.11 26.88 20.20
CA ARG A 71 -15.92 26.16 19.71
C ARG A 71 -15.79 26.14 18.20
N ILE A 72 -16.88 26.36 17.47
CA ILE A 72 -16.88 26.27 16.00
C ILE A 72 -15.94 27.29 15.34
N HIS A 73 -15.73 28.44 15.98
CA HIS A 73 -14.82 29.49 15.52
C HIS A 73 -13.40 29.36 16.10
N ASN A 74 -13.26 28.71 17.25
CA ASN A 74 -11.99 28.48 17.92
C ASN A 74 -12.05 27.14 18.69
N GLN A 75 -11.48 26.09 18.09
CA GLN A 75 -11.50 24.73 18.68
C GLN A 75 -10.61 24.64 19.94
N CYS A 76 -9.73 25.61 20.12
CA CYS A 76 -8.72 25.68 21.18
C CYS A 76 -9.18 26.52 22.40
N SER A 77 -10.46 26.92 22.43
CA SER A 77 -11.04 27.76 23.49
C SER A 77 -10.83 27.21 24.90
N ASP A 78 -10.91 25.88 25.07
CA ASP A 78 -10.76 25.20 26.36
C ASP A 78 -9.35 25.36 26.96
N TYR A 79 -8.36 25.68 26.11
CA TYR A 79 -6.96 25.88 26.49
C TYR A 79 -6.57 27.37 26.57
N ASN A 80 -7.54 28.30 26.48
CA ASN A 80 -7.30 29.75 26.39
C ASN A 80 -6.34 30.16 25.26
N LEU A 81 -6.34 29.41 24.15
CA LEU A 81 -5.52 29.70 22.98
C LEU A 81 -6.40 30.26 21.85
N ASP A 82 -5.93 31.30 21.16
CA ASP A 82 -6.54 31.82 19.93
C ASP A 82 -6.02 31.03 18.73
N CYS A 83 -6.87 30.21 18.12
CA CYS A 83 -6.52 29.40 16.95
C CYS A 83 -7.47 29.67 15.78
N MET A 84 -7.02 29.35 14.55
CA MET A 84 -7.85 29.51 13.37
C MET A 84 -9.08 28.60 13.43
N PRO A 85 -10.17 28.96 12.74
CA PRO A 85 -11.27 28.03 12.51
C PRO A 85 -10.77 26.72 11.88
N PRO A 86 -11.39 25.59 12.23
CA PRO A 86 -11.03 24.30 11.64
C PRO A 86 -11.22 24.33 10.13
N HIS A 87 -10.35 23.64 9.41
CA HIS A 87 -10.36 23.53 7.96
C HIS A 87 -9.78 22.19 7.52
N GLY A 88 -10.26 21.67 6.39
CA GLY A 88 -9.72 20.45 5.80
C GLY A 88 -8.33 20.70 5.19
N TYR A 89 -8.30 21.40 4.05
CA TYR A 89 -7.06 21.77 3.38
C TYR A 89 -7.14 23.19 2.82
N ILE A 90 -6.08 23.97 3.03
CA ILE A 90 -5.90 25.31 2.48
C ILE A 90 -4.56 25.34 1.73
N HIS A 91 -4.63 25.69 0.46
CA HIS A 91 -3.47 26.13 -0.30
C HIS A 91 -3.12 27.57 0.12
N VAL A 92 -1.89 27.85 0.53
CA VAL A 92 -1.52 29.17 1.05
C VAL A 92 -0.63 29.91 0.04
N LEU A 93 0.38 29.22 -0.48
CA LEU A 93 1.39 29.81 -1.36
C LEU A 93 1.70 28.86 -2.52
N SER A 94 1.45 29.33 -3.74
CA SER A 94 1.89 28.67 -4.98
C SER A 94 3.42 28.63 -5.07
N LEU A 95 3.93 27.63 -5.79
CA LEU A 95 5.36 27.44 -5.98
C LEU A 95 6.03 28.70 -6.55
N THR A 96 6.93 29.28 -5.77
CA THR A 96 7.64 30.53 -6.10
C THR A 96 9.12 30.42 -5.78
N GLU A 97 9.93 31.22 -6.46
CA GLU A 97 11.37 31.39 -6.19
C GLU A 97 11.60 32.42 -5.07
N ASN A 98 10.56 33.18 -4.70
CA ASN A 98 10.64 34.24 -3.70
C ASN A 98 10.57 33.68 -2.26
N ILE A 99 11.73 33.42 -1.68
CA ILE A 99 11.87 32.90 -0.31
C ILE A 99 11.18 33.81 0.72
N THR A 100 11.19 35.12 0.51
CA THR A 100 10.56 36.07 1.44
C THR A 100 9.03 35.95 1.44
N GLU A 101 8.41 35.58 0.31
CA GLU A 101 6.98 35.26 0.28
C GLU A 101 6.67 33.98 1.04
N PHE A 102 7.52 32.96 0.92
CA PHE A 102 7.42 31.74 1.71
C PHE A 102 7.53 32.01 3.21
N GLU A 103 8.54 32.76 3.65
CA GLU A 103 8.69 33.14 5.07
C GLU A 103 7.46 33.90 5.58
N LYS A 104 6.92 34.84 4.80
CA LYS A 104 5.68 35.55 5.16
C LYS A 104 4.47 34.61 5.23
N ALA A 105 4.36 33.66 4.32
CA ALA A 105 3.25 32.70 4.29
C ALA A 105 3.28 31.79 5.53
N VAL A 106 4.45 31.28 5.91
CA VAL A 106 4.65 30.44 7.09
C VAL A 106 4.44 31.25 8.37
N HIS A 107 4.98 32.47 8.46
CA HIS A 107 4.84 33.32 9.65
C HIS A 107 3.40 33.73 9.94
N ARG A 108 2.56 33.84 8.91
CA ARG A 108 1.13 34.15 9.05
C ARG A 108 0.29 32.96 9.48
N GLN A 109 0.83 31.73 9.45
CA GLN A 109 0.09 30.56 9.88
C GLN A 109 -0.11 30.59 11.39
N LYS A 110 -1.34 30.33 11.79
CA LYS A 110 -1.70 30.06 13.17
C LYS A 110 -2.09 28.59 13.28
N ILE A 111 -1.96 28.03 14.48
CA ILE A 111 -2.53 26.72 14.76
C ILE A 111 -4.06 26.74 14.61
N SER A 112 -4.64 25.58 14.46
CA SER A 112 -6.06 25.28 14.47
C SER A 112 -6.28 24.05 15.36
N GLY A 113 -7.52 23.57 15.48
CA GLY A 113 -7.80 22.37 16.26
C GLY A 113 -8.88 21.49 15.66
N ASN A 114 -8.88 20.25 16.13
CA ASN A 114 -9.82 19.16 15.91
C ASN A 114 -10.03 18.45 17.26
N ILE A 115 -10.89 17.43 17.28
CA ILE A 115 -11.29 16.72 18.50
C ILE A 115 -10.67 15.32 18.55
N ASP A 116 -10.74 14.59 17.45
CA ASP A 116 -10.14 13.27 17.35
C ASP A 116 -8.65 13.34 17.00
N THR A 117 -8.01 12.18 16.94
CA THR A 117 -6.55 12.08 16.83
C THR A 117 -6.05 11.97 15.39
N PRO A 118 -6.68 11.19 14.49
CA PRO A 118 -6.25 11.17 13.10
C PRO A 118 -6.63 12.48 12.38
N GLU A 119 -5.84 12.84 11.36
CA GLU A 119 -5.99 14.09 10.63
C GLU A 119 -6.35 13.87 9.15
N GLY A 120 -6.83 14.91 8.49
CA GLY A 120 -7.21 14.95 7.08
C GLY A 120 -6.04 15.02 6.09
N GLY A 121 -4.84 14.58 6.46
CA GLY A 121 -3.62 14.70 5.65
C GLY A 121 -3.73 14.12 4.24
N PHE A 122 -4.41 12.98 4.05
CA PHE A 122 -4.56 12.38 2.72
C PHE A 122 -5.50 13.15 1.78
N ASP A 123 -6.50 13.87 2.30
CA ASP A 123 -7.29 14.82 1.48
C ASP A 123 -6.37 15.93 0.95
N ALA A 124 -5.54 16.48 1.84
CA ALA A 124 -4.62 17.55 1.52
C ALA A 124 -3.56 17.11 0.50
N MET A 125 -3.01 15.90 0.66
CA MET A 125 -2.05 15.31 -0.28
C MET A 125 -2.66 15.12 -1.66
N LEU A 126 -3.88 14.58 -1.73
CA LEU A 126 -4.56 14.38 -3.01
C LEU A 126 -4.79 15.72 -3.71
N GLN A 127 -5.33 16.73 -3.01
CA GLN A 127 -5.59 18.03 -3.60
C GLN A 127 -4.30 18.73 -4.05
N ALA A 128 -3.23 18.67 -3.26
CA ALA A 128 -1.91 19.18 -3.66
C ALA A 128 -1.36 18.45 -4.90
N ALA A 129 -1.72 17.18 -5.09
CA ALA A 129 -1.28 16.41 -6.25
C ALA A 129 -2.05 16.72 -7.53
N VAL A 130 -3.38 16.82 -7.46
CA VAL A 130 -4.25 16.93 -8.65
C VAL A 130 -4.52 18.38 -9.07
N CYS A 131 -4.34 19.36 -8.17
CA CYS A 131 -4.55 20.77 -8.47
C CYS A 131 -3.29 21.44 -9.06
N GLU A 132 -2.70 20.83 -10.10
CA GLU A 132 -1.40 21.24 -10.66
C GLU A 132 -1.27 22.73 -10.95
N SER A 133 -2.31 23.35 -11.53
CA SER A 133 -2.32 24.77 -11.89
C SER A 133 -2.39 25.71 -10.70
N HIS A 134 -3.07 25.31 -9.61
CA HIS A 134 -3.17 26.13 -8.41
C HIS A 134 -1.87 26.09 -7.62
N ILE A 135 -1.29 24.89 -7.49
CA ILE A 135 -0.03 24.68 -6.78
C ILE A 135 1.15 25.25 -7.59
N GLY A 136 1.12 25.13 -8.91
CA GLY A 136 2.15 25.63 -9.81
C GLY A 136 3.26 24.63 -10.13
N TRP A 137 2.95 23.32 -10.14
CA TRP A 137 3.94 22.28 -10.41
C TRP A 137 4.52 22.40 -11.83
N ARG A 138 5.84 22.51 -11.94
CA ARG A 138 6.49 22.51 -13.26
C ARG A 138 6.57 21.11 -13.82
N LYS A 139 6.62 21.02 -15.15
CA LYS A 139 6.73 19.72 -15.82
C LYS A 139 8.19 19.25 -15.76
N GLU A 140 9.13 20.13 -16.05
CA GLU A 140 10.56 19.85 -16.10
C GLU A 140 11.25 19.71 -14.73
N ALA A 141 10.52 19.86 -13.61
CA ALA A 141 11.08 19.82 -12.27
C ALA A 141 10.79 18.52 -11.54
N LYS A 142 11.68 18.14 -10.62
CA LYS A 142 11.42 17.09 -9.64
C LYS A 142 10.43 17.62 -8.61
N ARG A 143 9.24 17.02 -8.56
CA ARG A 143 8.15 17.43 -7.67
C ARG A 143 8.27 16.68 -6.34
N LEU A 144 8.51 17.42 -5.26
CA LEU A 144 8.63 16.92 -3.89
C LEU A 144 7.49 17.47 -3.04
N LEU A 145 6.70 16.57 -2.45
CA LEU A 145 5.66 16.91 -1.49
C LEU A 145 6.12 16.53 -0.09
N LEU A 146 6.45 17.52 0.73
CA LEU A 146 6.88 17.32 2.10
C LEU A 146 5.68 17.37 3.04
N VAL A 147 5.30 16.23 3.58
CA VAL A 147 4.17 16.09 4.51
C VAL A 147 4.70 16.10 5.93
N MET A 148 4.33 17.11 6.71
CA MET A 148 4.73 17.25 8.11
C MET A 148 3.55 17.02 9.03
N THR A 149 3.68 16.16 10.03
CA THR A 149 2.64 15.85 11.03
C THR A 149 3.23 15.10 12.23
N ASP A 150 2.52 15.10 13.35
CA ASP A 150 2.78 14.26 14.51
C ASP A 150 1.66 13.23 14.77
N GLN A 151 0.66 13.14 13.87
CA GLN A 151 -0.47 12.22 13.96
C GLN A 151 -0.65 11.35 12.71
N THR A 152 -1.47 10.30 12.84
CA THR A 152 -1.90 9.46 11.70
C THR A 152 -2.90 10.20 10.82
N SER A 153 -3.08 9.77 9.57
CA SER A 153 -4.14 10.32 8.72
C SER A 153 -5.35 9.39 8.64
N HIS A 154 -6.55 9.97 8.54
CA HIS A 154 -7.76 9.24 8.20
C HIS A 154 -7.68 8.53 6.86
N LEU A 155 -8.33 7.37 6.79
CA LEU A 155 -8.43 6.55 5.59
C LEU A 155 -9.82 6.67 4.95
N ALA A 156 -9.92 6.25 3.69
CA ALA A 156 -11.22 6.05 3.05
C ALA A 156 -12.14 5.21 3.94
N LEU A 157 -13.44 5.55 3.93
CA LEU A 157 -14.50 5.01 4.80
C LEU A 157 -14.54 5.53 6.25
N ASP A 158 -13.51 6.19 6.78
CA ASP A 158 -13.58 6.81 8.12
C ASP A 158 -14.64 7.92 8.17
N SER A 159 -14.77 8.65 7.06
CA SER A 159 -15.76 9.71 6.79
C SER A 159 -17.21 9.26 6.92
N LYS A 160 -17.47 7.95 6.89
CA LYS A 160 -18.80 7.38 7.14
C LYS A 160 -19.33 7.73 8.54
N LEU A 161 -18.45 7.89 9.53
CA LEU A 161 -18.82 8.33 10.88
C LEU A 161 -19.41 9.74 10.90
N ALA A 162 -18.97 10.61 9.98
CA ALA A 162 -19.53 11.94 9.79
C ALA A 162 -20.72 12.00 8.81
N GLY A 163 -21.21 10.85 8.35
CA GLY A 163 -22.30 10.76 7.37
C GLY A 163 -21.87 11.10 5.94
N ILE A 164 -20.58 11.15 5.66
CA ILE A 164 -20.03 11.35 4.31
C ILE A 164 -19.79 9.98 3.69
N VAL A 165 -20.53 9.67 2.63
CA VAL A 165 -20.53 8.36 1.96
C VAL A 165 -20.31 8.47 0.45
N VAL A 166 -19.95 9.66 -0.03
CA VAL A 166 -19.64 9.90 -1.45
C VAL A 166 -18.15 9.67 -1.64
N PRO A 167 -17.73 8.61 -2.35
CA PRO A 167 -16.32 8.32 -2.55
C PRO A 167 -15.58 9.51 -3.17
N ASN A 168 -14.31 9.64 -2.82
CA ASN A 168 -13.45 10.65 -3.42
C ASN A 168 -13.32 10.41 -4.93
N ASP A 169 -13.45 11.47 -5.75
CA ASP A 169 -13.43 11.36 -7.21
C ASP A 169 -12.04 11.52 -7.83
N GLY A 170 -11.02 11.86 -7.03
CA GLY A 170 -9.65 12.03 -7.48
C GLY A 170 -9.41 13.30 -8.31
N ASN A 171 -10.32 14.29 -8.26
CA ASN A 171 -10.23 15.54 -9.01
C ASN A 171 -9.87 16.74 -8.11
N CYS A 172 -9.48 17.84 -8.76
CA CYS A 172 -9.21 19.10 -8.07
C CYS A 172 -10.51 19.83 -7.69
N HIS A 173 -10.64 20.19 -6.41
CA HIS A 173 -11.77 20.93 -5.86
C HIS A 173 -11.31 22.10 -4.97
N LEU A 174 -10.23 22.78 -5.38
CA LEU A 174 -9.85 24.05 -4.76
C LEU A 174 -10.68 25.20 -5.33
N LYS A 175 -11.26 26.01 -4.44
CA LYS A 175 -11.90 27.29 -4.79
C LYS A 175 -11.44 28.33 -3.80
N ASN A 176 -10.93 29.45 -4.29
CA ASN A 176 -10.29 30.48 -3.46
C ASN A 176 -9.25 29.85 -2.51
N ASN A 177 -8.46 28.91 -3.05
CA ASN A 177 -7.44 28.14 -2.34
C ASN A 177 -7.91 27.22 -1.21
N ILE A 178 -9.22 27.00 -1.04
CA ILE A 178 -9.78 26.13 -0.01
C ILE A 178 -10.37 24.88 -0.64
N TYR A 179 -10.17 23.72 -0.02
CA TYR A 179 -10.80 22.47 -0.44
C TYR A 179 -12.29 22.44 -0.08
N VAL A 180 -13.15 22.71 -1.07
CA VAL A 180 -14.60 22.88 -0.82
C VAL A 180 -15.37 21.57 -0.66
N ARG A 181 -14.78 20.43 -1.06
CA ARG A 181 -15.43 19.12 -0.95
C ARG A 181 -15.12 18.37 0.35
N SER A 182 -14.34 18.96 1.25
CA SER A 182 -13.94 18.36 2.54
C SER A 182 -15.12 17.78 3.34
N THR A 183 -16.27 18.46 3.35
CA THR A 183 -17.47 18.08 4.11
C THR A 183 -18.46 17.20 3.33
N SER A 184 -18.14 16.83 2.09
CA SER A 184 -19.06 16.13 1.18
C SER A 184 -18.49 14.91 0.48
N MET A 185 -17.15 14.74 0.47
CA MET A 185 -16.46 13.59 -0.13
C MET A 185 -15.62 12.87 0.90
N GLU A 186 -15.51 11.54 0.76
CA GLU A 186 -14.66 10.72 1.61
C GLU A 186 -13.17 11.10 1.48
N HIS A 187 -12.37 10.68 2.47
CA HIS A 187 -10.91 10.65 2.30
C HIS A 187 -10.53 9.73 1.13
N PRO A 188 -9.44 9.99 0.40
CA PRO A 188 -9.00 9.10 -0.67
C PRO A 188 -8.54 7.75 -0.13
N SER A 189 -8.73 6.71 -0.94
CA SER A 189 -8.09 5.42 -0.67
C SER A 189 -6.59 5.50 -0.97
N LEU A 190 -5.78 4.66 -0.31
CA LEU A 190 -4.34 4.58 -0.59
C LEU A 190 -4.05 4.25 -2.06
N GLY A 191 -4.87 3.40 -2.69
CA GLY A 191 -4.72 3.07 -4.11
C GLY A 191 -4.97 4.27 -5.04
N GLN A 192 -6.02 5.05 -4.76
CA GLN A 192 -6.32 6.27 -5.51
C GLN A 192 -5.25 7.35 -5.31
N LEU A 193 -4.77 7.52 -4.08
CA LEU A 193 -3.69 8.45 -3.77
C LEU A 193 -2.40 8.03 -4.50
N SER A 194 -2.06 6.74 -4.46
CA SER A 194 -0.92 6.15 -5.18
C SER A 194 -0.98 6.44 -6.68
N GLU A 195 -2.13 6.17 -7.31
CA GLU A 195 -2.37 6.45 -8.72
C GLU A 195 -2.15 7.93 -9.04
N LYS A 196 -2.74 8.85 -8.27
CA LYS A 196 -2.59 10.30 -8.52
C LYS A 196 -1.22 10.85 -8.24
N LEU A 197 -0.47 10.32 -7.29
CA LEU A 197 0.93 10.69 -7.08
C LEU A 197 1.80 10.26 -8.27
N ILE A 198 1.58 9.06 -8.79
CA ILE A 198 2.31 8.53 -9.96
C ILE A 198 1.95 9.31 -11.24
N ASP A 199 0.66 9.51 -11.51
CA ASP A 199 0.16 10.25 -12.67
C ASP A 199 0.75 11.67 -12.73
N ASN A 200 0.86 12.32 -11.58
CA ASN A 200 1.35 13.69 -11.44
C ASN A 200 2.85 13.78 -11.12
N ASN A 201 3.61 12.67 -11.17
CA ASN A 201 5.07 12.65 -10.94
C ASN A 201 5.52 13.19 -9.57
N ILE A 202 4.71 13.05 -8.52
CA ILE A 202 5.00 13.61 -7.19
C ILE A 202 5.67 12.56 -6.31
N ASN A 203 6.78 12.94 -5.70
CA ASN A 203 7.49 12.13 -4.72
C ASN A 203 7.19 12.68 -3.33
N VAL A 204 6.75 11.82 -2.41
CA VAL A 204 6.31 12.26 -1.08
C VAL A 204 7.40 11.99 -0.06
N ILE A 205 7.65 12.98 0.79
CA ILE A 205 8.52 12.87 1.95
C ILE A 205 7.64 13.00 3.19
N PHE A 206 7.39 11.90 3.89
CA PHE A 206 6.72 11.90 5.18
C PHE A 206 7.73 12.29 6.27
N ALA A 207 7.57 13.46 6.85
CA ALA A 207 8.36 13.98 7.96
C ALA A 207 7.49 13.94 9.23
N VAL A 208 7.57 12.81 9.95
CA VAL A 208 6.59 12.45 10.98
C VAL A 208 7.22 12.46 12.36
N GLN A 209 6.60 13.12 13.33
CA GLN A 209 7.12 13.18 14.70
C GLN A 209 6.62 11.99 15.52
N GLY A 210 7.49 11.44 16.37
CA GLY A 210 7.10 10.51 17.42
C GLY A 210 6.66 9.13 16.92
N LYS A 211 5.80 8.47 17.73
CA LYS A 211 5.48 7.03 17.57
C LYS A 211 4.73 6.72 16.26
N GLN A 212 4.08 7.72 15.68
CA GLN A 212 3.31 7.63 14.45
C GLN A 212 4.20 7.42 13.22
N PHE A 213 5.51 7.65 13.31
CA PHE A 213 6.47 7.39 12.24
C PHE A 213 6.36 5.97 11.66
N HIS A 214 6.21 4.96 12.51
CA HIS A 214 6.11 3.57 12.07
C HIS A 214 4.88 3.31 11.20
N TRP A 215 3.76 3.99 11.49
CA TRP A 215 2.54 3.87 10.68
C TRP A 215 2.78 4.33 9.24
N TYR A 216 3.44 5.48 9.04
CA TYR A 216 3.78 5.95 7.69
C TYR A 216 4.85 5.08 7.02
N LYS A 217 5.77 4.50 7.78
CA LYS A 217 6.77 3.56 7.26
C LYS A 217 6.12 2.31 6.66
N ASP A 218 5.05 1.80 7.29
CA ASP A 218 4.29 0.64 6.81
C ASP A 218 3.50 0.93 5.53
N LEU A 219 3.23 2.22 5.22
CA LEU A 219 2.54 2.63 4.00
C LEU A 219 3.46 2.74 2.78
N LEU A 220 4.78 2.86 2.96
CA LEU A 220 5.74 3.06 1.87
C LEU A 220 5.63 2.02 0.74
N PRO A 221 5.43 0.71 1.01
CA PRO A 221 5.28 -0.27 -0.07
C PRO A 221 4.03 -0.07 -0.94
N LEU A 222 3.02 0.65 -0.43
CA LEU A 222 1.75 0.92 -1.11
C LEU A 222 1.77 2.23 -1.89
N LEU A 223 2.73 3.10 -1.60
CA LEU A 223 2.90 4.42 -2.20
C LEU A 223 4.30 4.50 -2.85
N PRO A 224 4.45 4.09 -4.11
CA PRO A 224 5.72 4.17 -4.82
C PRO A 224 6.24 5.61 -4.91
N GLY A 225 7.56 5.80 -4.80
CA GLY A 225 8.17 7.13 -4.83
C GLY A 225 8.02 7.92 -3.52
N THR A 226 7.72 7.24 -2.42
CA THR A 226 7.62 7.85 -1.08
C THR A 226 8.76 7.43 -0.16
N ILE A 227 9.13 8.34 0.74
CA ILE A 227 10.15 8.14 1.77
C ILE A 227 9.56 8.65 3.09
N ALA A 228 9.82 7.96 4.19
CA ALA A 228 9.50 8.44 5.53
C ALA A 228 10.78 8.70 6.33
N GLY A 229 10.80 9.80 7.08
CA GLY A 229 11.81 10.10 8.08
C GLY A 229 11.16 10.61 9.37
N GLU A 230 11.75 10.25 10.50
CA GLU A 230 11.30 10.72 11.81
C GLU A 230 11.83 12.14 12.05
N ILE A 231 10.96 13.07 12.41
CA ILE A 231 11.37 14.42 12.81
C ILE A 231 11.58 14.50 14.31
N GLU A 232 12.70 15.10 14.69
CA GLU A 232 12.99 15.45 16.07
C GLU A 232 12.12 16.62 16.53
N SER A 233 12.03 16.83 17.84
CA SER A 233 11.30 17.96 18.42
C SER A 233 11.74 19.29 17.78
N LYS A 234 10.77 20.16 17.48
CA LYS A 234 11.01 21.46 16.80
C LYS A 234 11.60 21.32 15.39
N ALA A 235 11.43 20.17 14.73
CA ALA A 235 11.89 19.94 13.35
C ALA A 235 13.40 20.19 13.15
N ALA A 236 14.23 19.91 14.17
CA ALA A 236 15.65 20.24 14.17
C ALA A 236 16.44 19.55 13.03
N ASN A 237 16.07 18.32 12.69
CA ASN A 237 16.69 17.50 11.65
C ASN A 237 15.99 17.59 10.28
N LEU A 238 14.94 18.41 10.12
CA LEU A 238 14.13 18.45 8.90
C LEU A 238 14.96 18.74 7.65
N ASN A 239 15.95 19.64 7.76
CA ASN A 239 16.75 20.01 6.59
C ASN A 239 17.59 18.85 6.07
N ASN A 240 18.20 18.07 6.96
CA ASN A 240 18.98 16.91 6.58
C ASN A 240 18.06 15.83 6.00
N LEU A 241 16.90 15.60 6.63
CA LEU A 241 15.91 14.63 6.16
C LEU A 241 15.47 14.91 4.72
N VAL A 242 15.15 16.16 4.38
CA VAL A 242 14.74 16.53 3.01
C VAL A 242 15.89 16.37 2.02
N ILE A 243 17.11 16.74 2.40
CA ILE A 243 18.30 16.60 1.54
C ILE A 243 18.61 15.13 1.27
N ASP A 244 18.61 14.29 2.30
CA ASP A 244 18.88 12.85 2.20
C ASP A 244 17.81 12.16 1.36
N ALA A 245 16.53 12.53 1.57
CA ALA A 245 15.42 12.04 0.75
C ALA A 245 15.58 12.45 -0.71
N TYR A 246 15.94 13.71 -0.98
CA TYR A 246 16.20 14.18 -2.35
C TYR A 246 17.35 13.43 -3.00
N GLN A 247 18.48 13.26 -2.31
CA GLN A 247 19.64 12.52 -2.80
C GLN A 247 19.31 11.05 -3.11
N LYS A 248 18.49 10.42 -2.26
CA LYS A 248 18.00 9.06 -2.50
C LYS A 248 17.11 9.01 -3.74
N LEU A 249 16.19 9.96 -3.91
CA LEU A 249 15.28 10.01 -5.07
C LEU A 249 16.00 10.25 -6.40
N ILE A 250 17.08 11.02 -6.42
CA ILE A 250 17.86 11.25 -7.65
C ILE A 250 18.85 10.12 -7.97
N SER A 251 19.19 9.30 -6.96
CA SER A 251 20.08 8.15 -7.13
C SER A 251 19.36 6.85 -7.48
N GLU A 252 18.02 6.85 -7.42
CA GLU A 252 17.20 5.73 -7.86
C GLU A 252 16.67 5.95 -9.29
N VAL A 253 16.99 5.02 -10.20
CA VAL A 253 16.51 5.02 -11.59
C VAL A 253 15.67 3.77 -11.83
N LYS A 254 14.36 3.97 -11.96
CA LYS A 254 13.34 2.93 -12.18
C LYS A 254 12.49 3.30 -13.38
N VAL A 255 11.92 2.31 -14.08
CA VAL A 255 11.06 2.56 -15.25
C VAL A 255 9.72 1.84 -15.13
N GLN A 256 8.67 2.50 -15.61
CA GLN A 256 7.32 1.96 -15.71
C GLN A 256 6.83 1.99 -17.17
N VAL A 257 5.94 1.06 -17.50
CA VAL A 257 5.27 1.00 -18.80
C VAL A 257 3.85 1.51 -18.66
N GLU A 258 3.56 2.62 -19.32
CA GLU A 258 2.23 3.20 -19.44
C GLU A 258 1.61 2.87 -20.79
N ASN A 259 0.29 3.04 -20.91
CA ASN A 259 -0.48 2.75 -22.13
C ASN A 259 -0.25 1.33 -22.66
N GLN A 260 -0.24 0.33 -21.77
CA GLN A 260 -0.06 -1.06 -22.16
C GLN A 260 -1.10 -1.50 -23.22
N VAL A 261 -0.60 -2.11 -24.28
CA VAL A 261 -1.44 -2.58 -25.38
C VAL A 261 -1.82 -4.03 -25.14
N LYS A 262 -3.12 -4.33 -25.17
CA LYS A 262 -3.63 -5.69 -24.95
C LYS A 262 -2.94 -6.68 -25.90
N GLY A 263 -2.45 -7.80 -25.36
CA GLY A 263 -1.76 -8.84 -26.13
C GLY A 263 -0.29 -8.56 -26.47
N VAL A 264 0.26 -7.42 -26.04
CA VAL A 264 1.69 -7.09 -26.11
C VAL A 264 2.26 -7.06 -24.69
N TYR A 265 3.36 -7.76 -24.46
CA TYR A 265 4.01 -7.84 -23.16
C TYR A 265 5.39 -7.18 -23.21
N PHE A 266 5.75 -6.49 -22.14
CA PHE A 266 7.04 -5.84 -21.97
C PHE A 266 7.79 -6.53 -20.85
N ASN A 267 8.97 -7.06 -21.17
CA ASN A 267 9.93 -7.52 -20.17
C ASN A 267 11.12 -6.54 -20.18
N ILE A 268 11.31 -5.84 -19.06
CA ILE A 268 12.35 -4.83 -18.92
C ILE A 268 13.35 -5.29 -17.87
N THR A 269 14.61 -5.34 -18.24
CA THR A 269 15.73 -5.63 -17.33
C THR A 269 16.62 -4.40 -17.23
N ALA A 270 16.78 -3.88 -16.01
CA ALA A 270 17.74 -2.85 -15.67
C ALA A 270 19.15 -3.47 -15.56
N ILE A 271 20.13 -2.80 -16.16
CA ILE A 271 21.56 -3.12 -16.08
C ILE A 271 22.21 -1.92 -15.42
N CYS A 272 22.59 -2.10 -14.15
CA CYS A 272 23.09 -1.05 -13.30
C CYS A 272 24.60 -0.80 -13.54
N PRO A 273 25.14 0.35 -13.08
CA PRO A 273 26.56 0.68 -13.27
C PRO A 273 27.52 -0.32 -12.61
N ASP A 274 27.09 -0.99 -11.55
CA ASP A 274 27.80 -2.07 -10.86
C ASP A 274 27.77 -3.42 -11.62
N GLY A 275 27.12 -3.47 -12.78
CA GLY A 275 26.94 -4.67 -13.60
C GLY A 275 25.79 -5.58 -13.15
N THR A 276 25.09 -5.24 -12.06
CA THR A 276 23.94 -6.04 -11.59
C THR A 276 22.76 -5.93 -12.55
N ARG A 277 21.99 -7.01 -12.62
CA ARG A 277 20.78 -7.09 -13.45
C ARG A 277 19.56 -7.25 -12.58
N LYS A 278 18.62 -6.33 -12.71
CA LYS A 278 17.39 -6.28 -11.89
C LYS A 278 16.17 -6.09 -12.80
N PRO A 279 14.96 -6.46 -12.35
CA PRO A 279 13.73 -6.05 -13.03
C PRO A 279 13.66 -4.53 -13.20
N GLY A 280 13.10 -4.05 -14.32
CA GLY A 280 12.99 -2.61 -14.60
C GLY A 280 12.19 -1.81 -13.56
N THR A 281 11.28 -2.49 -12.84
CA THR A 281 10.49 -1.95 -11.73
C THR A 281 11.32 -1.72 -10.47
N ASP A 282 12.29 -2.60 -10.20
CA ASP A 282 13.19 -2.49 -9.05
C ASP A 282 14.30 -1.48 -9.33
N GLY A 283 14.71 -1.40 -10.61
CA GLY A 283 15.65 -0.40 -11.12
C GLY A 283 17.04 -0.50 -10.51
N CYS A 284 17.76 0.62 -10.57
CA CYS A 284 19.10 0.78 -10.02
C CYS A 284 19.10 1.83 -8.92
N GLY A 285 19.80 1.56 -7.82
CA GLY A 285 20.02 2.51 -6.73
C GLY A 285 21.47 2.97 -6.70
N ASN A 286 21.75 4.03 -5.92
CA ASN A 286 23.08 4.63 -5.76
C ASN A 286 23.70 5.10 -7.10
N VAL A 287 22.86 5.49 -8.05
CA VAL A 287 23.30 6.00 -9.36
C VAL A 287 23.74 7.46 -9.20
N THR A 288 24.89 7.81 -9.74
CA THR A 288 25.40 9.19 -9.75
C THR A 288 25.13 9.87 -11.07
N SER A 289 25.29 11.21 -11.12
CA SER A 289 25.13 11.98 -12.35
C SER A 289 26.19 11.69 -13.43
N ASN A 290 27.21 10.88 -13.13
CA ASN A 290 28.21 10.47 -14.11
C ASN A 290 27.91 9.10 -14.70
N ASP A 291 26.91 8.39 -14.16
CA ASP A 291 26.58 7.04 -14.54
C ASP A 291 25.53 7.01 -15.66
N GLU A 292 25.55 5.95 -16.46
CA GLU A 292 24.52 5.64 -17.44
C GLU A 292 23.85 4.33 -17.05
N VAL A 293 22.53 4.34 -16.88
CA VAL A 293 21.75 3.12 -16.61
C VAL A 293 21.16 2.60 -17.91
N LEU A 294 21.39 1.32 -18.19
CA LEU A 294 20.93 0.67 -19.41
C LEU A 294 19.71 -0.20 -19.11
N PHE A 295 18.68 -0.08 -19.94
CA PHE A 295 17.48 -0.91 -19.85
C PHE A 295 17.35 -1.76 -21.12
N ASN A 296 17.39 -3.07 -20.94
CA ASN A 296 17.06 -4.02 -21.99
C ASN A 296 15.55 -4.20 -22.03
N VAL A 297 14.92 -3.74 -23.12
CA VAL A 297 13.47 -3.78 -23.31
C VAL A 297 13.16 -4.86 -24.33
N THR A 298 12.52 -5.93 -23.88
CA THR A 298 12.04 -7.01 -24.74
C THR A 298 10.53 -6.87 -24.90
N VAL A 299 10.08 -6.71 -26.14
CA VAL A 299 8.65 -6.59 -26.47
C VAL A 299 8.21 -7.88 -27.14
N THR A 300 7.19 -8.55 -26.60
CA THR A 300 6.67 -9.81 -27.16
C THR A 300 5.20 -9.68 -27.49
N MET A 301 4.79 -10.29 -28.60
CA MET A 301 3.39 -10.35 -29.05
C MET A 301 3.02 -11.81 -29.27
N LYS A 302 1.91 -12.24 -28.69
CA LYS A 302 1.57 -13.67 -28.60
C LYS A 302 0.65 -14.17 -29.73
N LYS A 303 -0.30 -13.35 -30.15
CA LYS A 303 -1.22 -13.64 -31.26
C LYS A 303 -1.30 -12.45 -32.19
N CYS A 304 -1.59 -12.72 -33.45
CA CYS A 304 -1.80 -11.70 -34.48
C CYS A 304 -3.23 -11.16 -34.54
N ASP A 305 -4.16 -11.74 -33.77
CA ASP A 305 -5.58 -11.34 -33.68
C ASP A 305 -5.83 -10.06 -32.85
N VAL A 306 -4.78 -9.33 -32.49
CA VAL A 306 -4.89 -8.05 -31.74
C VAL A 306 -5.39 -6.96 -32.70
N THR A 307 -6.68 -7.02 -33.02
CA THR A 307 -7.38 -6.05 -33.85
C THR A 307 -8.01 -4.98 -32.97
N GLY A 308 -7.65 -3.72 -33.20
CA GLY A 308 -8.13 -2.57 -32.42
C GLY A 308 -7.36 -2.32 -31.12
N GLY A 309 -6.95 -1.06 -30.90
CA GLY A 309 -6.21 -0.61 -29.71
C GLY A 309 -5.16 0.45 -30.03
N LYS A 310 -4.56 1.05 -28.99
CA LYS A 310 -3.48 2.03 -29.12
C LYS A 310 -2.30 1.41 -29.92
N SER A 311 -1.68 2.20 -30.80
CA SER A 311 -0.55 1.80 -31.64
C SER A 311 0.82 2.04 -31.00
N TYR A 312 0.84 2.48 -29.74
CA TYR A 312 2.06 2.80 -29.03
C TYR A 312 1.95 2.47 -27.53
N ALA A 313 3.09 2.16 -26.93
CA ALA A 313 3.29 2.12 -25.49
C ALA A 313 4.28 3.21 -25.08
N ILE A 314 4.27 3.60 -23.80
CA ILE A 314 5.20 4.61 -23.26
C ILE A 314 6.04 3.96 -22.18
N ILE A 315 7.36 4.07 -22.28
CA ILE A 315 8.28 3.77 -21.19
C ILE A 315 8.69 5.09 -20.55
N LYS A 316 8.49 5.20 -19.24
CA LYS A 316 8.75 6.41 -18.47
C LYS A 316 9.61 6.09 -17.25
N PRO A 317 10.65 6.88 -16.94
CA PRO A 317 11.34 6.78 -15.66
C PRO A 317 10.44 7.31 -14.54
N ILE A 318 10.35 6.59 -13.42
CA ILE A 318 9.49 6.97 -12.30
C ILE A 318 9.98 8.30 -11.70
N GLY A 319 9.08 9.28 -11.60
CA GLY A 319 9.40 10.60 -11.05
C GLY A 319 10.22 11.49 -11.97
N PHE A 320 10.21 11.24 -13.28
CA PHE A 320 10.79 12.07 -14.34
C PHE A 320 9.77 12.31 -15.46
N ASN A 321 9.95 13.37 -16.24
CA ASN A 321 8.98 13.78 -17.27
C ASN A 321 9.36 13.34 -18.68
N GLU A 322 10.63 13.00 -18.90
CA GLU A 322 11.12 12.44 -20.13
C GLU A 322 10.49 11.07 -20.36
N THR A 323 10.01 10.83 -21.58
CA THR A 323 9.34 9.57 -21.94
C THR A 323 9.85 9.04 -23.27
N THR A 324 9.86 7.72 -23.41
CA THR A 324 10.15 7.05 -24.68
C THR A 324 8.87 6.42 -25.21
N LYS A 325 8.43 6.87 -26.39
CA LYS A 325 7.28 6.28 -27.10
C LYS A 325 7.75 5.14 -28.00
N ILE A 326 7.16 3.96 -27.82
CA ILE A 326 7.40 2.77 -28.63
C ILE A 326 6.21 2.57 -29.55
N HIS A 327 6.40 2.81 -30.84
CA HIS A 327 5.39 2.54 -31.88
C HIS A 327 5.40 1.05 -32.23
N ILE A 328 4.23 0.41 -32.16
CA ILE A 328 4.06 -1.03 -32.40
C ILE A 328 3.30 -1.21 -33.71
N HIS A 329 4.04 -1.61 -34.74
CA HIS A 329 3.49 -1.98 -36.04
C HIS A 329 3.37 -3.50 -36.12
N ARG A 330 2.16 -4.00 -36.38
CA ARG A 330 1.86 -5.42 -36.47
C ARG A 330 1.75 -5.79 -37.94
N ASN A 331 2.60 -6.70 -38.40
CA ASN A 331 2.47 -7.26 -39.74
C ASN A 331 2.14 -8.75 -39.63
N CYS A 332 0.87 -9.05 -39.78
CA CYS A 332 0.30 -10.39 -39.64
C CYS A 332 -0.16 -10.99 -40.98
N SER A 333 -0.22 -10.15 -42.01
CA SER A 333 -0.61 -10.54 -43.36
C SER A 333 0.63 -10.88 -44.17
N CYS A 334 0.64 -12.03 -44.82
CA CYS A 334 1.62 -12.32 -45.85
C CYS A 334 1.32 -11.44 -47.07
N GLN A 335 2.31 -10.72 -47.59
CA GLN A 335 2.22 -10.09 -48.91
C GLN A 335 2.21 -11.20 -49.97
N CYS A 336 1.03 -11.70 -50.29
CA CYS A 336 0.82 -12.54 -51.47
C CYS A 336 0.67 -11.56 -52.64
N ASP A 337 1.64 -11.59 -53.56
CA ASP A 337 1.64 -10.72 -54.74
C ASP A 337 0.41 -11.06 -55.60
N ASP A 338 -0.58 -10.18 -55.64
CA ASP A 338 -1.74 -10.27 -56.55
C ASP A 338 -1.37 -9.81 -57.99
N GLY A 339 -0.07 -9.82 -58.31
CA GLY A 339 0.44 -9.61 -59.66
C GLY A 339 0.28 -10.86 -60.51
N ARG A 340 -0.80 -10.94 -61.30
CA ARG A 340 -1.09 -11.68 -62.55
C ARG A 340 0.01 -12.56 -63.24
N GLY A 341 0.83 -13.33 -62.53
CA GLY A 341 1.86 -14.21 -63.12
C GLY A 341 2.24 -15.35 -62.19
N SER A 342 2.00 -16.60 -62.63
CA SER A 342 2.30 -17.88 -61.96
C SER A 342 2.12 -17.93 -60.43
N LYS A 343 0.85 -18.13 -60.03
CA LYS A 343 0.35 -18.35 -58.67
C LYS A 343 1.29 -19.16 -57.75
N ARG A 344 2.04 -18.47 -56.89
CA ARG A 344 2.24 -18.98 -55.51
C ARG A 344 0.90 -18.81 -54.80
N LYS A 345 0.10 -19.89 -54.76
CA LYS A 345 -1.10 -19.92 -53.91
C LYS A 345 -0.63 -19.88 -52.45
N CYS A 346 -1.01 -18.84 -51.72
CA CYS A 346 -1.01 -18.88 -50.26
C CYS A 346 -2.06 -19.94 -49.87
N VAL A 347 -1.59 -21.08 -49.35
CA VAL A 347 -2.44 -22.20 -48.96
C VAL A 347 -2.77 -22.03 -47.48
N ASP A 348 -3.99 -21.60 -47.17
CA ASP A 348 -4.56 -21.87 -45.85
C ASP A 348 -4.70 -23.40 -45.71
N GLU A 349 -4.35 -23.96 -44.54
CA GLU A 349 -4.41 -25.41 -44.24
C GLU A 349 -5.81 -26.04 -44.43
N ILE A 350 -6.83 -25.24 -44.77
CA ILE A 350 -8.23 -25.63 -44.91
C ILE A 350 -8.59 -26.09 -46.35
N PHE A 351 -7.74 -25.85 -47.36
CA PHE A 351 -8.06 -26.35 -48.71
C PHE A 351 -7.69 -27.83 -48.86
N LEU A 352 -8.70 -28.69 -48.73
CA LEU A 352 -8.69 -30.06 -49.23
C LEU A 352 -8.18 -30.05 -50.68
N ASP A 353 -7.22 -30.94 -50.96
CA ASP A 353 -6.53 -31.02 -52.24
C ASP A 353 -7.54 -31.08 -53.38
N ALA A 354 -7.35 -30.34 -54.47
CA ALA A 354 -8.35 -30.24 -55.56
C ALA A 354 -8.68 -31.59 -56.23
N LYS A 355 -7.90 -32.64 -55.93
CA LYS A 355 -8.16 -34.04 -56.30
C LYS A 355 -9.19 -34.76 -55.43
N CYS A 356 -9.56 -34.22 -54.26
CA CYS A 356 -10.51 -34.81 -53.32
C CYS A 356 -11.97 -34.72 -53.79
N PHE A 357 -12.28 -33.77 -54.68
CA PHE A 357 -13.63 -33.57 -55.22
C PHE A 357 -13.58 -33.56 -56.75
N GLN A 358 -13.80 -34.72 -57.39
CA GLN A 358 -14.26 -34.75 -58.78
C GLN A 358 -15.77 -34.54 -58.78
N CYS A 359 -16.19 -33.28 -58.85
CA CYS A 359 -17.60 -32.93 -59.00
C CYS A 359 -17.86 -32.58 -60.47
N ASN A 360 -18.69 -33.37 -61.14
CA ASN A 360 -19.39 -32.94 -62.35
C ASN A 360 -20.78 -32.42 -61.96
N GLU A 361 -21.34 -31.51 -62.76
CA GLU A 361 -22.54 -30.69 -62.50
C GLU A 361 -23.68 -31.41 -61.73
N ASN A 362 -23.59 -31.41 -60.40
CA ASN A 362 -24.53 -31.97 -59.41
C ASN A 362 -24.34 -33.42 -58.93
N LYS A 363 -23.22 -34.09 -59.21
CA LYS A 363 -22.83 -35.32 -58.51
C LYS A 363 -21.32 -35.34 -58.21
N CYS A 364 -20.95 -35.30 -56.94
CA CYS A 364 -19.58 -35.53 -56.49
C CYS A 364 -19.42 -37.03 -56.20
N HIS A 365 -18.51 -37.70 -56.90
CA HIS A 365 -18.19 -39.11 -56.66
C HIS A 365 -17.08 -39.22 -55.61
N PHE A 366 -17.29 -40.02 -54.57
CA PHE A 366 -16.27 -40.39 -53.58
C PHE A 366 -15.77 -41.79 -53.89
N ASP A 367 -14.51 -41.92 -54.33
CA ASP A 367 -13.87 -43.23 -54.44
C ASP A 367 -13.26 -43.62 -53.09
N GLU A 368 -14.01 -44.37 -52.27
CA GLU A 368 -13.53 -44.94 -50.99
C GLU A 368 -12.27 -45.81 -51.17
N ALA A 369 -12.05 -46.39 -52.35
CA ALA A 369 -10.90 -47.23 -52.65
C ALA A 369 -9.56 -46.47 -52.65
N GLN A 370 -9.57 -45.14 -52.82
CA GLN A 370 -8.36 -44.33 -52.98
C GLN A 370 -7.84 -43.73 -51.66
N PHE A 371 -8.68 -43.65 -50.62
CA PHE A 371 -8.34 -43.06 -49.32
C PHE A 371 -8.86 -43.93 -48.17
N PRO A 372 -8.14 -44.99 -47.77
CA PRO A 372 -8.56 -45.88 -46.70
C PRO A 372 -8.67 -45.14 -45.36
N SER A 373 -9.70 -45.43 -44.55
CA SER A 373 -9.89 -44.82 -43.22
C SER A 373 -8.71 -45.06 -42.26
N GLU A 374 -7.87 -46.06 -42.53
CA GLU A 374 -6.63 -46.34 -41.81
C GLU A 374 -5.63 -45.17 -41.86
N THR A 375 -5.67 -44.33 -42.91
CA THR A 375 -4.81 -43.13 -43.01
C THR A 375 -5.18 -42.03 -41.99
N CYS A 376 -6.38 -42.11 -41.40
CA CYS A 376 -6.90 -41.19 -40.40
C CYS A 376 -6.85 -41.75 -38.97
N LYS A 377 -6.09 -42.83 -38.74
CA LYS A 377 -5.84 -43.39 -37.41
C LYS A 377 -4.38 -43.19 -37.03
N SER A 378 -4.13 -42.83 -35.77
CA SER A 378 -2.76 -42.77 -35.24
C SER A 378 -2.18 -44.18 -35.02
N HIS A 379 -3.02 -45.12 -34.57
CA HIS A 379 -2.70 -46.53 -34.34
C HIS A 379 -3.89 -47.40 -34.75
N LYS A 380 -3.65 -48.67 -35.10
CA LYS A 380 -4.69 -49.60 -35.57
C LYS A 380 -5.88 -49.74 -34.59
N ASP A 381 -5.61 -49.61 -33.30
CA ASP A 381 -6.60 -49.76 -32.22
C ASP A 381 -7.30 -48.45 -31.81
N GLN A 382 -6.93 -47.31 -32.42
CA GLN A 382 -7.60 -46.04 -32.16
C GLN A 382 -8.79 -45.80 -33.10
N PRO A 383 -9.86 -45.13 -32.62
CA PRO A 383 -10.94 -44.68 -33.49
C PRO A 383 -10.42 -43.68 -34.53
N VAL A 384 -11.07 -43.67 -35.70
CA VAL A 384 -10.77 -42.73 -36.79
C VAL A 384 -10.86 -41.29 -36.26
N CYS A 385 -9.84 -40.49 -36.53
CA CYS A 385 -9.72 -39.10 -36.05
C CYS A 385 -9.93 -38.97 -34.54
N SER A 386 -9.45 -39.95 -33.76
CA SER A 386 -9.58 -40.03 -32.31
C SER A 386 -11.04 -39.90 -31.81
N GLY A 387 -12.02 -40.18 -32.67
CA GLY A 387 -13.45 -39.99 -32.40
C GLY A 387 -13.90 -38.53 -32.29
N ARG A 388 -13.03 -37.56 -32.58
CA ARG A 388 -13.29 -36.11 -32.45
C ARG A 388 -13.30 -35.38 -33.80
N GLY A 389 -13.46 -36.12 -34.89
CA GLY A 389 -13.51 -35.57 -36.23
C GLY A 389 -14.01 -36.57 -37.26
N VAL A 390 -14.09 -36.13 -38.51
CA VAL A 390 -14.49 -36.95 -39.66
C VAL A 390 -13.29 -37.08 -40.60
N CYS A 391 -13.01 -38.29 -41.08
CA CYS A 391 -11.96 -38.52 -42.08
C CYS A 391 -12.50 -38.19 -43.47
N VAL A 392 -11.92 -37.18 -44.12
CA VAL A 392 -12.27 -36.78 -45.48
C VAL A 392 -11.00 -36.79 -46.32
N CYS A 393 -10.96 -37.63 -47.35
CA CYS A 393 -9.81 -37.77 -48.27
C CYS A 393 -8.48 -38.06 -47.54
N GLY A 394 -8.51 -38.96 -46.56
CA GLY A 394 -7.33 -39.37 -45.78
C GLY A 394 -6.78 -38.31 -44.82
N LYS A 395 -7.53 -37.23 -44.57
CA LYS A 395 -7.22 -36.22 -43.55
C LYS A 395 -8.38 -36.07 -42.57
N CYS A 396 -8.05 -35.81 -41.31
CA CYS A 396 -9.06 -35.59 -40.28
C CYS A 396 -9.53 -34.13 -40.25
N LEU A 397 -10.85 -33.95 -40.33
CA LEU A 397 -11.52 -32.69 -40.09
C LEU A 397 -12.10 -32.70 -38.66
N CYS A 398 -11.49 -31.94 -37.76
CA CYS A 398 -11.88 -31.95 -36.35
C CYS A 398 -13.20 -31.23 -36.10
N HIS A 399 -14.01 -31.77 -35.19
CA HIS A 399 -15.29 -31.17 -34.81
C HIS A 399 -15.08 -29.83 -34.13
N LYS A 400 -15.93 -28.85 -34.47
CA LYS A 400 -16.02 -27.59 -33.74
C LYS A 400 -16.83 -27.82 -32.47
N VAL A 401 -16.21 -27.57 -31.32
CA VAL A 401 -16.85 -27.70 -30.00
C VAL A 401 -16.98 -26.33 -29.35
N LYS A 402 -17.97 -26.16 -28.46
CA LYS A 402 -18.20 -24.86 -27.79
C LYS A 402 -17.11 -24.51 -26.76
N PHE A 403 -16.37 -25.50 -26.27
CA PHE A 403 -15.40 -25.34 -25.20
C PHE A 403 -14.01 -24.87 -25.68
N GLY A 404 -13.73 -24.94 -26.98
CA GLY A 404 -12.45 -24.55 -27.55
C GLY A 404 -12.21 -25.23 -28.91
N LYS A 405 -10.94 -25.36 -29.30
CA LYS A 405 -10.51 -25.95 -30.57
C LYS A 405 -9.94 -27.34 -30.35
N VAL A 406 -10.48 -28.32 -31.09
CA VAL A 406 -9.85 -29.63 -31.29
C VAL A 406 -8.98 -29.54 -32.53
N TYR A 407 -7.73 -30.01 -32.43
CA TYR A 407 -6.73 -29.91 -33.50
C TYR A 407 -5.74 -31.09 -33.44
N GLY A 408 -4.79 -31.12 -34.36
CA GLY A 408 -3.86 -32.24 -34.54
C GLY A 408 -4.19 -33.05 -35.79
N LYS A 409 -3.23 -33.87 -36.25
CA LYS A 409 -3.34 -34.61 -37.52
C LYS A 409 -4.50 -35.61 -37.50
N TYR A 410 -4.79 -36.14 -36.32
CA TYR A 410 -5.85 -37.10 -36.05
C TYR A 410 -6.87 -36.56 -35.05
N CYS A 411 -6.96 -35.24 -34.84
CA CYS A 411 -7.84 -34.61 -33.85
C CYS A 411 -7.59 -35.06 -32.40
N GLU A 412 -6.34 -35.37 -32.09
CA GLU A 412 -5.87 -35.93 -30.82
C GLU A 412 -5.57 -34.87 -29.75
N LYS A 413 -5.47 -33.59 -30.13
CA LYS A 413 -5.18 -32.47 -29.22
C LYS A 413 -6.39 -31.56 -29.07
N ASP A 414 -6.44 -30.88 -27.94
CA ASP A 414 -7.38 -29.81 -27.68
C ASP A 414 -6.75 -28.75 -26.77
N ASP A 415 -7.33 -27.55 -26.77
CA ASP A 415 -6.86 -26.39 -26.02
C ASP A 415 -7.65 -26.15 -24.72
N PHE A 416 -8.45 -27.10 -24.25
CA PHE A 416 -9.37 -26.92 -23.11
C PHE A 416 -9.32 -28.00 -22.02
N SER A 417 -8.62 -29.11 -22.23
CA SER A 417 -8.55 -30.25 -21.28
C SER A 417 -7.40 -30.17 -20.27
N CYS A 418 -6.74 -29.02 -20.12
CA CYS A 418 -5.68 -28.84 -19.14
C CYS A 418 -6.22 -28.53 -17.72
N PRO A 419 -5.38 -28.64 -16.67
CA PRO A 419 -5.77 -28.30 -15.31
C PRO A 419 -6.25 -26.85 -15.16
N TYR A 420 -7.34 -26.67 -14.42
CA TYR A 420 -7.86 -25.36 -14.04
C TYR A 420 -7.37 -24.96 -12.64
N HIS A 421 -7.16 -23.67 -12.42
CA HIS A 421 -6.87 -23.10 -11.11
C HIS A 421 -7.77 -21.88 -10.90
N HIS A 422 -8.56 -21.88 -9.83
CA HIS A 422 -9.58 -20.85 -9.55
C HIS A 422 -10.47 -20.50 -10.76
N GLY A 423 -10.89 -21.52 -11.51
CA GLY A 423 -11.76 -21.35 -12.68
C GLY A 423 -11.06 -20.96 -13.97
N ASN A 424 -9.74 -20.70 -13.96
CA ASN A 424 -8.98 -20.38 -15.16
C ASN A 424 -8.13 -21.57 -15.63
N LEU A 425 -8.20 -21.90 -16.92
CA LEU A 425 -7.35 -22.90 -17.55
C LEU A 425 -5.87 -22.48 -17.43
N CYS A 426 -5.01 -23.37 -16.91
CA CYS A 426 -3.59 -23.08 -16.65
C CYS A 426 -3.37 -21.79 -15.83
N ALA A 427 -4.27 -21.53 -14.87
CA ALA A 427 -4.32 -20.32 -14.05
C ALA A 427 -4.40 -19.00 -14.86
N GLY A 428 -4.63 -19.05 -16.18
CA GLY A 428 -4.50 -17.89 -17.07
C GLY A 428 -3.06 -17.52 -17.44
N HIS A 429 -2.08 -18.32 -17.01
CA HIS A 429 -0.64 -18.06 -17.15
C HIS A 429 0.10 -19.16 -17.92
N GLY A 430 -0.63 -20.00 -18.65
CA GLY A 430 -0.05 -21.02 -19.52
C GLY A 430 -0.90 -21.29 -20.76
N GLU A 431 -0.30 -21.93 -21.74
CA GLU A 431 -1.01 -22.50 -22.88
C GLU A 431 -1.31 -23.97 -22.65
N CYS A 432 -2.52 -24.39 -22.99
CA CYS A 432 -2.89 -25.79 -22.93
C CYS A 432 -2.39 -26.50 -24.18
N GLU A 433 -1.40 -27.38 -24.04
CA GLU A 433 -0.95 -28.24 -25.13
C GLU A 433 -1.03 -29.71 -24.71
N ALA A 434 -1.87 -30.46 -25.42
CA ALA A 434 -2.04 -31.91 -25.21
C ALA A 434 -2.33 -32.28 -23.74
N GLY A 435 -3.18 -31.51 -23.07
CA GLY A 435 -3.59 -31.76 -21.68
C GLY A 435 -2.59 -31.32 -20.61
N ARG A 436 -1.50 -30.65 -20.98
CA ARG A 436 -0.55 -30.05 -20.03
C ARG A 436 -0.44 -28.54 -20.22
N CYS A 437 -0.18 -27.84 -19.12
CA CYS A 437 0.02 -26.39 -19.14
C CYS A 437 1.48 -26.05 -19.45
N GLN A 438 1.70 -25.42 -20.60
CA GLN A 438 2.96 -24.81 -20.99
C GLN A 438 3.01 -23.40 -20.38
N CYS A 439 3.71 -23.22 -19.27
CA CYS A 439 3.70 -21.95 -18.54
C CYS A 439 4.40 -20.81 -19.30
N PHE A 440 3.84 -19.60 -19.15
CA PHE A 440 4.46 -18.39 -19.67
C PHE A 440 5.74 -18.08 -18.90
N SER A 441 6.67 -17.36 -19.54
CA SER A 441 7.90 -16.92 -18.89
C SER A 441 7.58 -16.13 -17.62
N GLY A 442 8.22 -16.49 -16.51
CA GLY A 442 7.94 -15.92 -15.19
C GLY A 442 6.82 -16.62 -14.43
N TRP A 443 6.31 -17.76 -14.92
CA TRP A 443 5.35 -18.62 -14.22
C TRP A 443 5.81 -20.08 -14.20
N GLU A 444 5.48 -20.79 -13.13
CA GLU A 444 5.85 -22.18 -12.87
C GLU A 444 4.74 -22.96 -12.16
N GLY A 445 4.95 -24.27 -12.04
CA GLY A 445 4.00 -25.24 -11.48
C GLY A 445 3.13 -25.90 -12.54
N ASP A 446 2.56 -27.05 -12.21
CA ASP A 446 1.79 -27.88 -13.16
C ASP A 446 0.54 -27.20 -13.74
N ARG A 447 0.06 -26.14 -13.05
CA ARG A 447 -1.08 -25.32 -13.49
C ARG A 447 -0.66 -23.88 -13.81
N CYS A 448 0.64 -23.58 -13.84
CA CYS A 448 1.20 -22.23 -14.01
C CYS A 448 0.71 -21.23 -12.96
N GLN A 449 0.46 -21.70 -11.74
CA GLN A 449 -0.16 -20.92 -10.68
C GLN A 449 0.83 -20.05 -9.89
N CYS A 450 2.15 -20.31 -9.99
CA CYS A 450 3.16 -19.61 -9.22
C CYS A 450 3.99 -18.67 -10.10
N PRO A 451 4.28 -17.43 -9.70
CA PRO A 451 5.32 -16.61 -10.34
C PRO A 451 6.71 -17.22 -10.11
N SER A 452 7.58 -17.31 -11.11
CA SER A 452 8.93 -17.92 -10.96
C SER A 452 9.86 -17.13 -10.04
N ALA A 453 9.62 -15.83 -9.83
CA ALA A 453 10.35 -15.04 -8.84
C ALA A 453 9.90 -15.33 -7.39
N SER A 454 8.79 -16.05 -7.22
CA SER A 454 8.17 -16.28 -5.91
C SER A 454 9.08 -17.04 -4.94
N ALA A 455 9.95 -17.92 -5.43
CA ALA A 455 10.91 -18.68 -4.62
C ALA A 455 11.84 -17.79 -3.78
N GLN A 456 12.19 -16.58 -4.26
CA GLN A 456 13.02 -15.63 -3.52
C GLN A 456 12.32 -15.10 -2.25
N HIS A 457 10.98 -15.03 -2.27
CA HIS A 457 10.19 -14.56 -1.14
C HIS A 457 10.07 -15.56 0.02
N CYS A 458 10.57 -16.78 -0.16
CA CYS A 458 10.64 -17.82 0.88
C CYS A 458 12.02 -17.93 1.53
N VAL A 459 13.00 -17.15 1.08
CA VAL A 459 14.38 -17.19 1.60
C VAL A 459 14.51 -16.20 2.76
N ASN A 460 14.91 -16.69 3.94
CA ASN A 460 15.15 -15.83 5.09
C ASN A 460 16.50 -15.07 4.96
N PRO A 461 16.81 -14.07 5.81
CA PRO A 461 18.08 -13.33 5.76
C PRO A 461 19.35 -14.19 5.92
N LYS A 462 19.22 -15.43 6.41
CA LYS A 462 20.31 -16.41 6.55
C LYS A 462 20.47 -17.29 5.30
N GLY A 463 19.71 -17.02 4.23
CA GLY A 463 19.76 -17.79 2.98
C GLY A 463 18.99 -19.12 3.00
N GLN A 464 18.19 -19.38 4.03
CA GLN A 464 17.44 -20.65 4.16
C GLN A 464 16.01 -20.50 3.64
N VAL A 465 15.57 -21.44 2.80
CA VAL A 465 14.18 -21.51 2.34
C VAL A 465 13.30 -22.00 3.50
N CYS A 466 12.33 -21.19 3.90
CA CYS A 466 11.39 -21.50 4.98
C CYS A 466 12.06 -21.98 6.27
N SER A 467 13.23 -21.39 6.59
CA SER A 467 14.07 -21.74 7.73
C SER A 467 14.42 -23.24 7.84
N GLY A 468 14.31 -23.99 6.73
CA GLY A 468 14.49 -25.44 6.67
C GLY A 468 13.35 -26.27 7.29
N ARG A 469 12.25 -25.63 7.69
CA ARG A 469 11.13 -26.23 8.47
C ARG A 469 9.81 -26.23 7.70
N GLY A 470 9.88 -26.03 6.38
CA GLY A 470 8.73 -25.91 5.52
C GLY A 470 9.08 -25.98 4.05
N THR A 471 8.05 -26.02 3.23
CA THR A 471 8.16 -26.00 1.77
C THR A 471 7.68 -24.67 1.22
N CYS A 472 8.35 -24.16 0.20
CA CYS A 472 7.94 -22.91 -0.46
C CYS A 472 6.92 -23.24 -1.54
N VAL A 473 5.70 -22.74 -1.37
CA VAL A 473 4.60 -22.89 -2.34
C VAL A 473 4.20 -21.50 -2.82
N CYS A 474 4.49 -21.20 -4.09
CA CYS A 474 4.23 -19.91 -4.75
C CYS A 474 4.69 -18.67 -3.93
N GLY A 475 5.86 -18.73 -3.29
CA GLY A 475 6.41 -17.61 -2.52
C GLY A 475 5.85 -17.43 -1.10
N ARG A 476 5.12 -18.42 -0.60
CA ARG A 476 4.74 -18.54 0.80
C ARG A 476 5.30 -19.84 1.39
N CYS A 477 5.79 -19.78 2.62
CA CYS A 477 6.23 -20.97 3.33
C CYS A 477 5.05 -21.72 3.96
N GLU A 478 4.89 -22.98 3.60
CA GLU A 478 4.04 -23.94 4.31
C GLU A 478 4.91 -24.74 5.27
N CYS A 479 4.75 -24.48 6.57
CA CYS A 479 5.54 -25.12 7.61
C CYS A 479 5.14 -26.59 7.74
N THR A 480 6.10 -27.49 7.57
CA THR A 480 5.90 -28.94 7.68
C THR A 480 6.03 -29.41 9.12
N ASP A 481 6.78 -28.67 9.94
CA ASP A 481 7.03 -29.02 11.34
C ASP A 481 5.85 -28.60 12.24
N PRO A 482 5.33 -29.50 13.09
CA PRO A 482 4.26 -29.16 14.04
C PRO A 482 4.72 -28.11 15.06
N GLY A 483 4.14 -26.92 14.99
CA GLY A 483 4.44 -25.81 15.92
C GLY A 483 5.40 -24.75 15.38
N SER A 484 5.91 -24.93 14.16
CA SER A 484 6.59 -23.85 13.43
C SER A 484 5.56 -22.84 12.93
N ILE A 485 5.74 -21.57 13.29
CA ILE A 485 4.94 -20.42 12.88
C ILE A 485 5.87 -19.31 12.37
N GLY A 486 5.30 -18.30 11.72
CA GLY A 486 6.07 -17.20 11.13
C GLY A 486 6.09 -17.26 9.60
N ARG A 487 6.52 -16.16 8.98
CA ARG A 487 6.46 -15.98 7.52
C ARG A 487 7.36 -16.97 6.77
N PHE A 488 8.46 -17.34 7.41
CA PHE A 488 9.50 -18.24 6.94
C PHE A 488 9.63 -19.46 7.85
N CYS A 489 8.60 -19.82 8.62
CA CYS A 489 8.64 -20.92 9.60
C CYS A 489 9.78 -20.77 10.64
N GLU A 490 10.11 -19.52 10.98
CA GLU A 490 11.25 -19.15 11.81
C GLU A 490 11.02 -19.35 13.31
N HIS A 491 9.75 -19.31 13.74
CA HIS A 491 9.40 -19.44 15.15
C HIS A 491 8.89 -20.84 15.41
N CYS A 492 9.68 -21.69 16.06
CA CYS A 492 9.17 -22.95 16.59
C CYS A 492 9.38 -23.00 18.12
N PRO A 493 8.38 -22.55 18.90
CA PRO A 493 8.46 -22.55 20.37
C PRO A 493 8.66 -23.95 20.96
N THR A 494 8.14 -24.97 20.28
CA THR A 494 8.23 -26.38 20.68
C THR A 494 9.51 -27.07 20.21
N CYS A 495 10.20 -26.52 19.21
CA CYS A 495 11.42 -27.13 18.68
C CYS A 495 12.69 -26.68 19.40
N HIS A 496 12.63 -25.59 20.19
CA HIS A 496 13.75 -25.11 20.99
C HIS A 496 13.48 -25.29 22.47
N THR A 497 13.93 -26.41 23.05
CA THR A 497 14.38 -26.38 24.44
C THR A 497 15.76 -25.71 24.45
N ALA A 498 15.81 -24.38 24.34
CA ALA A 498 17.06 -23.61 24.45
C ALA A 498 17.83 -23.98 25.74
N CYS A 499 17.13 -24.44 26.79
CA CYS A 499 17.74 -24.99 28.00
C CYS A 499 18.57 -26.26 27.78
N SER A 500 18.22 -27.16 26.86
CA SER A 500 18.89 -28.46 26.71
C SER A 500 20.19 -28.37 25.91
N GLU A 501 20.24 -27.49 24.91
CA GLU A 501 21.47 -27.24 24.13
C GLU A 501 22.44 -26.31 24.89
N ASN A 502 21.92 -25.35 25.67
CA ASN A 502 22.76 -24.40 26.42
C ASN A 502 23.10 -24.84 27.85
N TRP A 503 22.59 -25.98 28.34
CA TRP A 503 22.92 -26.52 29.67
C TRP A 503 24.43 -26.68 29.85
N ASN A 504 25.12 -27.10 28.79
CA ASN A 504 26.56 -27.34 28.76
C ASN A 504 27.37 -26.04 28.90
N CYS A 505 26.90 -24.92 28.34
CA CYS A 505 27.55 -23.61 28.48
C CYS A 505 27.36 -23.03 29.89
N VAL A 506 26.17 -23.21 30.51
CA VAL A 506 25.93 -22.78 31.89
C VAL A 506 26.77 -23.59 32.88
N GLN A 507 26.92 -24.90 32.65
CA GLN A 507 27.83 -25.75 33.44
C GLN A 507 29.31 -25.37 33.23
N CYS A 508 29.72 -25.03 32.01
CA CYS A 508 31.11 -24.66 31.73
C CYS A 508 31.51 -23.29 32.28
N LEU A 509 30.57 -22.33 32.34
CA LEU A 509 30.80 -21.01 32.92
C LEU A 509 30.70 -21.00 34.46
N ARG A 510 30.23 -22.11 35.06
CA ARG A 510 30.03 -22.22 36.51
C ARG A 510 30.56 -23.53 37.16
N PRO A 511 31.85 -23.86 37.08
CA PRO A 511 32.51 -24.72 38.04
C PRO A 511 33.45 -23.93 38.96
N HIS A 512 33.39 -24.21 40.27
CA HIS A 512 34.45 -23.80 41.20
C HIS A 512 35.70 -24.65 40.91
N ASN A 513 36.83 -24.00 40.63
CA ASN A 513 38.19 -24.55 40.39
C ASN A 513 38.52 -25.13 38.99
N LEU A 514 38.46 -24.31 37.94
CA LEU A 514 39.11 -24.60 36.65
C LEU A 514 40.23 -23.60 36.32
N SER A 515 41.22 -24.02 35.52
CA SER A 515 42.33 -23.16 35.06
C SER A 515 41.89 -22.15 34.01
N GLN A 516 42.57 -20.99 33.96
CA GLN A 516 42.21 -19.84 33.11
C GLN A 516 42.08 -20.19 31.62
N ALA A 517 42.90 -21.13 31.12
CA ALA A 517 42.90 -21.56 29.73
C ALA A 517 41.60 -22.29 29.32
N ILE A 518 40.94 -23.01 30.25
CA ILE A 518 39.68 -23.70 29.95
C ILE A 518 38.51 -22.71 29.97
N LEU A 519 38.58 -21.70 30.85
CA LEU A 519 37.60 -20.61 30.90
C LEU A 519 37.59 -19.81 29.61
N ASP A 520 38.77 -19.47 29.06
CA ASP A 520 38.88 -18.73 27.81
C ASP A 520 38.41 -19.55 26.60
N ARG A 521 38.63 -20.87 26.60
CA ARG A 521 38.10 -21.80 25.58
C ARG A 521 36.58 -21.92 25.63
N CYS A 522 35.98 -21.88 26.82
CA CYS A 522 34.53 -21.86 26.97
C CYS A 522 33.91 -20.50 26.62
N LYS A 523 34.58 -19.39 26.93
CA LYS A 523 34.15 -18.06 26.46
C LYS A 523 34.14 -17.95 24.94
N THR A 524 35.16 -18.47 24.26
CA THR A 524 35.19 -18.49 22.78
C THR A 524 34.15 -19.42 22.19
N SER A 525 33.89 -20.57 22.81
CA SER A 525 32.91 -21.55 22.31
C SER A 525 31.45 -21.16 22.58
N CYS A 526 31.18 -20.38 23.63
CA CYS A 526 29.84 -19.92 24.03
C CYS A 526 29.58 -18.42 23.70
N ALA A 527 30.38 -17.81 22.81
CA ALA A 527 30.39 -16.38 22.52
C ALA A 527 29.08 -15.80 21.95
N LEU A 528 28.13 -16.64 21.51
CA LEU A 528 26.82 -16.22 21.00
C LEU A 528 25.88 -15.61 22.06
N MET A 529 26.27 -15.59 23.34
CA MET A 529 25.46 -15.07 24.45
C MET A 529 25.64 -13.58 24.73
N GLU A 530 26.65 -12.89 24.18
CA GLU A 530 26.93 -11.50 24.55
C GLU A 530 26.06 -10.46 23.80
N GLN A 531 25.27 -10.88 22.81
CA GLN A 531 24.52 -9.95 21.94
C GLN A 531 22.99 -9.87 22.19
N HIS A 532 22.44 -10.63 23.15
CA HIS A 532 21.01 -10.60 23.49
C HIS A 532 20.74 -10.39 24.99
N TYR A 533 21.59 -9.63 25.67
CA TYR A 533 21.37 -9.21 27.05
C TYR A 533 21.07 -7.71 27.16
N MET A 534 20.14 -7.20 26.36
CA MET A 534 19.30 -6.03 26.68
C MET A 534 17.96 -6.23 25.97
N GLU A 535 16.86 -6.20 26.72
CA GLU A 535 15.45 -6.31 26.28
C GLU A 535 14.86 -7.70 25.94
N GLN A 536 15.02 -8.71 26.80
CA GLN A 536 13.89 -9.59 27.13
C GLN A 536 14.21 -10.46 28.36
N THR A 537 13.77 -10.03 29.54
CA THR A 537 13.64 -10.93 30.70
C THR A 537 12.38 -11.78 30.51
N SER A 538 12.45 -12.82 29.68
CA SER A 538 11.63 -13.99 29.93
C SER A 538 12.31 -14.74 31.07
N GLU A 539 11.93 -14.44 32.30
CA GLU A 539 12.42 -15.14 33.47
C GLU A 539 12.07 -16.62 33.33
N CYS A 540 13.07 -17.48 33.13
CA CYS A 540 12.94 -18.91 33.32
C CYS A 540 12.76 -19.21 34.82
N PHE A 541 11.60 -18.89 35.38
CA PHE A 541 11.21 -19.28 36.73
C PHE A 541 10.52 -20.63 36.72
N SER A 542 11.32 -21.69 36.65
CA SER A 542 10.92 -23.01 37.09
C SER A 542 11.54 -23.27 38.47
N SER A 543 11.03 -22.61 39.51
CA SER A 543 11.26 -23.01 40.90
C SER A 543 9.93 -23.18 41.62
N PRO A 544 9.60 -24.39 42.15
CA PRO A 544 8.34 -24.67 42.85
C PRO A 544 8.07 -23.82 44.11
N SER A 545 9.04 -23.00 44.54
CA SER A 545 8.98 -22.26 45.79
C SER A 545 8.13 -20.98 45.70
N TYR A 546 8.22 -20.23 44.59
CA TYR A 546 7.54 -18.92 44.48
C TYR A 546 6.04 -19.03 44.23
N LEU A 547 5.58 -20.04 43.47
CA LEU A 547 4.15 -20.32 43.32
C LEU A 547 3.53 -20.65 44.69
N ARG A 548 4.20 -21.42 45.54
CA ARG A 548 3.72 -21.70 46.91
C ARG A 548 3.62 -20.42 47.74
N ILE A 549 4.63 -19.54 47.68
CA ILE A 549 4.62 -18.27 48.41
C ILE A 549 3.48 -17.36 47.90
N PHE A 550 3.28 -17.28 46.59
CA PHE A 550 2.18 -16.51 46.00
C PHE A 550 0.82 -17.03 46.44
N PHE A 551 0.60 -18.35 46.40
CA PHE A 551 -0.65 -18.95 46.89
C PHE A 551 -0.85 -18.72 48.39
N ILE A 552 0.20 -18.78 49.20
CA ILE A 552 0.12 -18.47 50.64
C ILE A 552 -0.30 -17.00 50.85
N ILE A 553 0.34 -16.05 50.17
CA ILE A 553 0.01 -14.62 50.29
C ILE A 553 -1.42 -14.35 49.77
N PHE A 554 -1.80 -14.97 48.67
CA PHE A 554 -3.15 -14.85 48.11
C PHE A 554 -4.22 -15.40 49.06
N ILE A 555 -3.99 -16.56 49.66
CA ILE A 555 -4.91 -17.14 50.65
C ILE A 555 -5.00 -16.26 51.90
N VAL A 556 -3.88 -15.77 52.41
CA VAL A 556 -3.86 -14.90 53.61
C VAL A 556 -4.59 -13.58 53.33
N THR A 557 -4.33 -12.93 52.20
CA THR A 557 -5.01 -11.68 51.83
C THR A 557 -6.51 -11.88 51.60
N PHE A 558 -6.90 -12.99 50.97
CA PHE A 558 -8.30 -13.36 50.78
C PHE A 558 -9.02 -13.63 52.10
N LEU A 559 -8.39 -14.33 53.04
CA LEU A 559 -8.94 -14.59 54.37
C LEU A 559 -9.08 -13.32 55.21
N ILE A 560 -8.11 -12.40 55.13
CA ILE A 560 -8.20 -11.08 55.77
C ILE A 560 -9.36 -10.28 55.17
N GLY A 561 -9.52 -10.32 53.84
CA GLY A 561 -10.66 -9.69 53.15
C GLY A 561 -12.01 -10.24 53.62
N LEU A 562 -12.15 -11.56 53.70
CA LEU A 562 -13.36 -12.21 54.22
C LEU A 562 -13.63 -11.83 55.68
N LEU A 563 -12.60 -11.78 56.53
CA LEU A 563 -12.75 -11.37 57.92
C LEU A 563 -13.25 -9.92 58.03
N LYS A 564 -12.72 -9.00 57.21
CA LYS A 564 -13.20 -7.62 57.13
C LYS A 564 -14.66 -7.54 56.72
N VAL A 565 -15.07 -8.32 55.71
CA VAL A 565 -16.48 -8.38 55.27
C VAL A 565 -17.38 -8.94 56.38
N LEU A 566 -16.94 -9.97 57.10
CA LEU A 566 -17.71 -10.53 58.22
C LEU A 566 -17.84 -9.54 59.39
N ILE A 567 -16.77 -8.82 59.73
CA ILE A 567 -16.82 -7.76 60.75
C ILE A 567 -17.78 -6.65 60.32
N ILE A 568 -17.69 -6.17 59.07
CA ILE A 568 -18.61 -5.16 58.54
C ILE A 568 -20.06 -5.67 58.59
N ARG A 569 -20.31 -6.92 58.20
CA ARG A 569 -21.63 -7.55 58.28
C ARG A 569 -22.13 -7.62 59.73
N GLN A 570 -21.28 -7.95 60.68
CA GLN A 570 -21.64 -8.06 62.10
C GLN A 570 -21.89 -6.70 62.73
N VAL A 571 -21.14 -5.66 62.33
CA VAL A 571 -21.38 -4.26 62.68
C VAL A 571 -22.73 -3.80 62.12
N ILE A 572 -23.06 -4.13 60.86
CA ILE A 572 -24.36 -3.79 60.26
C ILE A 572 -25.51 -4.50 60.99
N LEU A 573 -25.33 -5.77 61.38
CA LEU A 573 -26.34 -6.54 62.13
C LEU A 573 -26.51 -6.01 63.57
N GLN A 574 -25.44 -5.62 64.26
CA GLN A 574 -25.53 -4.96 65.56
C GLN A 574 -26.14 -3.56 65.46
N TRP A 575 -25.84 -2.81 64.40
CA TRP A 575 -26.43 -1.50 64.13
C TRP A 575 -27.94 -1.59 63.92
N ASN A 576 -28.41 -2.60 63.18
CA ASN A 576 -29.84 -2.85 62.99
C ASN A 576 -30.55 -3.34 64.27
N SER A 577 -29.86 -4.08 65.15
CA SER A 577 -30.42 -4.47 66.45
C SER A 577 -30.52 -3.29 67.43
N ASN A 578 -29.56 -2.36 67.41
CA ASN A 578 -29.60 -1.14 68.22
C ASN A 578 -30.62 -0.11 67.71
N LYS A 579 -30.94 -0.11 66.40
CA LYS A 579 -31.98 0.77 65.84
C LYS A 579 -33.41 0.34 66.22
N ILE A 580 -33.61 -0.94 66.58
CA ILE A 580 -34.92 -1.47 67.02
C ILE A 580 -35.19 -1.18 68.51
N LYS A 581 -34.18 -0.85 69.33
CA LYS A 581 -34.35 -0.52 70.76
C LYS A 581 -34.48 0.98 71.07
N SER A 582 -34.35 1.89 70.11
CA SER A 582 -34.23 3.34 70.35
C SER A 582 -35.37 4.21 69.77
N SER A 583 -36.56 3.66 69.49
CA SER A 583 -37.69 4.48 68.97
C SER A 583 -39.04 4.21 69.64
N ALA A 584 -39.04 3.93 70.94
CA ALA A 584 -40.22 4.10 71.78
C ALA A 584 -39.96 5.22 72.78
N ASP A 585 -39.93 6.48 72.31
CA ASP A 585 -40.59 7.57 73.02
C ASP A 585 -40.47 8.92 72.30
N TYR A 586 -41.55 9.69 72.46
CA TYR A 586 -41.77 11.11 72.18
C TYR A 586 -42.29 11.59 70.81
N ARG A 587 -43.33 12.41 70.99
CA ARG A 587 -44.40 12.91 70.11
C ARG A 587 -44.13 14.37 69.69
N VAL A 588 -44.60 14.73 68.47
CA VAL A 588 -45.24 16.02 68.07
C VAL A 588 -44.26 17.23 67.89
N SER A 589 -44.34 18.15 66.92
CA SER A 589 -45.39 18.63 66.00
C SER A 589 -44.79 19.22 64.68
N ALA A 590 -45.48 18.95 63.57
CA ALA A 590 -45.73 19.76 62.36
C ALA A 590 -44.70 20.79 61.84
N SER A 591 -44.22 20.60 60.60
CA SER A 591 -44.73 21.36 59.44
C SER A 591 -44.20 20.86 58.07
N LYS A 592 -45.11 20.89 57.09
CA LYS A 592 -44.95 21.08 55.63
C LYS A 592 -44.22 20.02 54.76
N LYS A 593 -45.09 19.38 53.96
CA LYS A 593 -45.01 19.04 52.53
C LYS A 593 -44.05 17.93 52.08
N LYS A 594 -44.69 16.77 51.88
CA LYS A 594 -44.39 15.66 50.98
C LYS A 594 -43.72 16.12 49.67
N ASP A 595 -42.66 15.44 49.30
CA ASP A 595 -42.58 14.85 47.96
C ASP A 595 -42.29 13.35 48.05
N LYS A 596 -43.11 12.62 47.31
CA LYS A 596 -43.18 11.17 47.26
C LYS A 596 -42.31 10.72 46.09
N LEU A 597 -41.40 9.81 46.38
CA LEU A 597 -40.78 8.93 45.40
C LEU A 597 -41.89 8.29 44.53
N ILE A 598 -41.84 8.50 43.21
CA ILE A 598 -42.43 7.57 42.25
C ILE A 598 -41.31 7.18 41.29
N LEU A 599 -40.89 5.93 41.44
CA LEU A 599 -40.14 5.17 40.46
C LEU A 599 -41.05 4.99 39.23
N GLN A 600 -40.60 5.42 38.04
CA GLN A 600 -41.24 5.02 36.80
C GLN A 600 -40.18 4.64 35.76
N SER A 601 -40.33 3.41 35.28
CA SER A 601 -39.62 2.84 34.15
C SER A 601 -40.04 3.47 32.82
N VAL A 602 -39.17 3.31 31.81
CA VAL A 602 -39.36 3.48 30.36
C VAL A 602 -39.22 4.91 29.82
N CYS A 603 -38.16 5.17 29.03
CA CYS A 603 -38.24 5.25 27.56
C CYS A 603 -36.89 5.68 26.97
N THR A 604 -36.31 4.86 26.08
CA THR A 604 -35.29 5.29 25.12
C THR A 604 -35.94 6.24 24.11
N ARG A 605 -35.87 7.56 24.38
CA ARG A 605 -36.11 8.54 23.32
C ARG A 605 -34.82 8.68 22.52
N ALA A 606 -34.81 8.07 21.33
CA ALA A 606 -33.94 8.48 20.26
C ALA A 606 -34.22 9.96 19.96
N VAL A 607 -33.26 10.83 20.27
CA VAL A 607 -33.31 12.23 19.85
C VAL A 607 -32.98 12.24 18.36
N THR A 608 -34.02 12.28 17.53
CA THR A 608 -33.88 12.57 16.10
C THR A 608 -33.60 14.06 15.96
N TYR A 609 -32.33 14.43 15.81
CA TYR A 609 -31.98 15.75 15.31
C TYR A 609 -32.33 15.80 13.83
N ARG A 610 -33.40 16.52 13.48
CA ARG A 610 -33.62 16.97 12.11
C ARG A 610 -32.63 18.10 11.86
N ARG A 611 -31.49 17.79 11.21
CA ARG A 611 -30.54 18.82 10.78
C ARG A 611 -31.12 19.53 9.57
N GLU A 612 -31.57 20.77 9.79
CA GLU A 612 -31.55 21.77 8.73
C GLU A 612 -30.11 21.89 8.22
N LYS A 613 -29.96 22.15 6.91
CA LYS A 613 -28.65 22.30 6.25
C LYS A 613 -27.73 23.19 7.11
N PRO A 614 -26.47 22.81 7.37
CA PRO A 614 -25.54 23.74 7.99
C PRO A 614 -25.42 24.96 7.07
N GLU A 615 -25.54 26.16 7.65
CA GLU A 615 -25.25 27.39 6.94
C GLU A 615 -23.81 27.32 6.42
N GLU A 616 -23.63 27.62 5.13
CA GLU A 616 -22.30 27.76 4.55
C GLU A 616 -21.52 28.81 5.34
N ILE A 617 -20.45 28.39 6.03
CA ILE A 617 -19.51 29.31 6.65
C ILE A 617 -18.83 30.08 5.52
N LYS A 618 -19.37 31.26 5.19
CA LYS A 618 -18.70 32.23 4.33
C LYS A 618 -17.52 32.78 5.12
N MET A 619 -16.33 32.24 4.86
CA MET A 619 -15.09 32.85 5.32
C MET A 619 -14.97 34.23 4.68
N ASP A 620 -15.19 35.28 5.47
CA ASP A 620 -14.93 36.65 5.04
C ASP A 620 -13.42 36.91 5.12
N ILE A 621 -12.78 36.97 3.96
CA ILE A 621 -11.33 37.19 3.77
C ILE A 621 -10.96 38.67 4.06
N SER A 622 -11.93 39.52 4.42
CA SER A 622 -11.78 40.98 4.58
C SER A 622 -10.77 41.47 5.65
N LYS A 623 -10.17 40.58 6.46
CA LYS A 623 -9.11 40.95 7.43
C LYS A 623 -7.67 40.81 6.92
N LEU A 624 -7.46 40.45 5.65
CA LEU A 624 -6.15 40.47 4.99
C LEU A 624 -6.18 41.44 3.80
N ASN A 625 -6.26 42.74 4.05
CA ASN A 625 -6.14 43.75 3.00
C ASN A 625 -4.72 44.35 2.97
N ALA A 626 -4.05 44.18 1.82
CA ALA A 626 -3.13 45.17 1.28
C ALA A 626 -3.90 46.02 0.24
N HIS A 627 -3.60 47.32 0.20
CA HIS A 627 -4.41 48.44 -0.29
C HIS A 627 -4.87 48.45 -1.77
N GLU A 628 -6.11 48.97 -1.95
CA GLU A 628 -6.67 49.92 -2.96
C GLU A 628 -6.42 49.72 -4.47
N THR A 629 -7.29 50.07 -5.44
CA THR A 629 -8.69 50.54 -5.57
C THR A 629 -9.08 50.28 -7.03
N PHE A 630 -10.29 49.77 -7.34
CA PHE A 630 -10.93 50.04 -8.65
C PHE A 630 -12.45 50.10 -8.48
N ARG A 631 -13.00 51.30 -8.76
CA ARG A 631 -14.44 51.54 -8.95
C ARG A 631 -14.80 51.24 -10.40
N CYS A 632 -15.84 50.44 -10.61
CA CYS A 632 -16.57 50.40 -11.88
C CYS A 632 -17.86 51.20 -11.72
N ASN A 633 -18.01 52.25 -12.52
CA ASN A 633 -19.30 52.81 -12.92
C ASN A 633 -19.52 52.36 -14.37
N PHE A 634 -20.58 51.56 -14.57
CA PHE A 634 -21.19 51.08 -15.83
C PHE A 634 -20.29 50.44 -16.88
#